data_AF-A0A818UX29-F1
#
_entry.id   AF-A0A818UX29-F1
#
_cell.length_a   1.000
_cell.length_b   1.000
_cell.length_c   1.000
_cell.angle_alpha   90.00
_cell.angle_beta   90.00
_cell.angle_gamma   90.00
#
_symmetry.space_group_name_H-M   'P 1'
#
loop_
_entity.id
_entity.type
_entity.pdbx_description
1 polymer ?
#
loop_
_entity_poly.entity_id
_entity_poly.type
_entity_poly.pdbx_seq_one_letter_code
_entity_poly.pdbx_strand_id
1 'polypeptide(L)'
;MIGATNRINKDSETSKLRHHGINYCDSILLEDPPNHLKSDLEEFHTVYLRKLRKFHESLAIKCTYHVISYICFLLLFSYVLLFKFSPPSNKIPSIHWTEILTIILVSCMLIEEIHYFFTQDSITNFGKFKSYCRDLFKPLTMIAFILFYIGLILRFGHANSKEDFIAARIVMAIDIAIWWLRCLSFIIVIPFLGPHLVVIGKMLQDLLFFLCIIAIVMIGYGVASRSLVYYPVENGFTTETNGSIDTSFDGRAVFYQVLYPVYYLLYGQFGNELRNLDDNPNAGWSIATHVLLAFHMIFVNVLLANLLIAMFSKRFDEVHDDTKKIWYKQQYLYTREYYARSPFLPPISFFYDIYYLIRMFVFFTRRTCLNQSADSNAITFKIVPNDRSIVKQWYDFEDSSTYEYAYEKVKEWKITLEKSKSELDSGNKVKNIQNDNNSDNKEKKEKKISNDNDSDDILNSLKQLQDDLNKLKLKIEAIPNNTNMTSKNGQEKQRN
;
A
#
# COMPACT_ATOMS: atom_id res chain seq x y z
N MET A 1 11.79 -31.66 -1.24
CA MET A 1 12.32 -32.92 -0.69
C MET A 1 11.31 -33.49 0.30
N ILE A 2 10.79 -34.67 -0.07
CA ILE A 2 10.18 -35.76 0.72
C ILE A 2 8.91 -35.46 1.54
N GLY A 3 7.77 -35.97 1.03
CA GLY A 3 6.60 -36.27 1.84
C GLY A 3 5.28 -36.15 1.10
N ALA A 4 4.90 -37.17 0.30
CA ALA A 4 3.52 -37.61 0.06
C ALA A 4 3.40 -38.54 -1.17
N THR A 5 4.11 -39.66 -1.17
CA THR A 5 3.75 -40.83 -1.97
C THR A 5 3.06 -41.81 -1.04
N ASN A 6 1.72 -41.76 -0.98
CA ASN A 6 0.81 -42.88 -0.64
C ASN A 6 -0.60 -42.33 -0.38
N ARG A 7 -1.43 -42.29 -1.42
CA ARG A 7 -2.90 -42.35 -1.36
C ARG A 7 -3.47 -42.42 -2.78
N ILE A 8 -3.29 -43.56 -3.42
CA ILE A 8 -4.06 -43.97 -4.59
C ILE A 8 -4.48 -45.41 -4.34
N ASN A 9 -5.62 -45.57 -3.66
CA ASN A 9 -6.52 -46.72 -3.76
C ASN A 9 -7.61 -46.55 -2.71
N LYS A 10 -8.74 -46.02 -3.16
CA LYS A 10 -10.11 -46.30 -2.70
C LYS A 10 -10.97 -45.14 -3.18
N ASP A 11 -11.88 -45.46 -4.08
CA ASP A 11 -13.29 -45.04 -4.06
C ASP A 11 -13.85 -45.18 -5.48
N SER A 12 -14.10 -46.45 -5.82
CA SER A 12 -15.10 -46.84 -6.80
C SER A 12 -16.40 -47.11 -6.05
N GLU A 13 -17.50 -46.65 -6.65
CA GLU A 13 -18.90 -47.03 -6.41
C GLU A 13 -19.79 -46.17 -5.51
N THR A 14 -21.04 -46.08 -5.98
CA THR A 14 -22.29 -45.61 -5.36
C THR A 14 -22.53 -44.09 -5.43
N SER A 15 -23.69 -43.55 -5.83
CA SER A 15 -25.02 -44.12 -6.07
C SER A 15 -25.90 -43.10 -6.84
N LYS A 16 -26.71 -43.62 -7.78
CA LYS A 16 -27.95 -42.97 -8.28
C LYS A 16 -28.92 -42.71 -7.12
N LEU A 17 -29.69 -41.62 -7.14
CA LEU A 17 -31.18 -41.62 -7.05
C LEU A 17 -31.79 -40.21 -6.84
N ARG A 18 -32.70 -39.87 -7.78
CA ARG A 18 -34.02 -39.21 -7.67
C ARG A 18 -34.19 -37.94 -6.80
N HIS A 19 -34.72 -36.90 -7.45
CA HIS A 19 -35.70 -36.00 -6.85
C HIS A 19 -37.00 -35.98 -7.67
N HIS A 20 -38.12 -36.11 -6.95
CA HIS A 20 -39.53 -36.02 -7.38
C HIS A 20 -40.17 -34.85 -6.60
N GLY A 21 -41.16 -34.16 -7.17
CA GLY A 21 -42.03 -33.17 -6.51
C GLY A 21 -42.23 -31.90 -7.37
N ILE A 22 -43.11 -31.89 -8.38
CA ILE A 22 -44.57 -31.60 -8.39
C ILE A 22 -44.91 -30.09 -8.35
N ASN A 23 -45.28 -29.61 -9.55
CA ASN A 23 -46.36 -28.71 -10.01
C ASN A 23 -46.86 -27.51 -9.19
N TYR A 24 -47.08 -26.38 -9.88
CA TYR A 24 -48.38 -25.70 -9.98
C TYR A 24 -48.52 -24.81 -11.25
N CYS A 25 -49.72 -24.88 -11.86
CA CYS A 25 -50.46 -23.93 -12.71
C CYS A 25 -50.12 -23.74 -14.20
N ASP A 26 -50.79 -24.55 -15.03
CA ASP A 26 -51.86 -24.19 -15.99
C ASP A 26 -51.79 -22.89 -16.83
N SER A 27 -51.48 -23.11 -18.10
CA SER A 27 -52.23 -22.70 -19.30
C SER A 27 -52.75 -21.26 -19.44
N ILE A 28 -52.06 -20.48 -20.29
CA ILE A 28 -52.67 -19.53 -21.22
C ILE A 28 -52.07 -19.77 -22.61
N LEU A 29 -52.91 -20.21 -23.54
CA LEU A 29 -52.63 -20.36 -24.97
C LEU A 29 -52.34 -18.98 -25.58
N LEU A 30 -51.09 -18.75 -25.93
CA LEU A 30 -50.67 -17.82 -26.98
C LEU A 30 -49.77 -18.63 -27.89
N GLU A 31 -50.11 -18.70 -29.18
CA GLU A 31 -49.37 -19.43 -30.21
C GLU A 31 -47.87 -19.14 -30.11
N ASP A 32 -47.11 -20.15 -29.71
CA ASP A 32 -45.66 -20.05 -29.63
C ASP A 32 -45.08 -19.98 -31.05
N PRO A 33 -44.15 -19.05 -31.33
CA PRO A 33 -43.39 -19.08 -32.57
C PRO A 33 -42.58 -20.41 -32.63
N PRO A 34 -42.28 -20.93 -33.83
CA PRO A 34 -41.79 -22.29 -34.01
C PRO A 34 -40.57 -22.60 -33.14
N ASN A 35 -40.64 -23.70 -32.36
CA ASN A 35 -39.73 -24.12 -31.28
C ASN A 35 -38.22 -23.99 -31.54
N HIS A 36 -37.75 -24.02 -32.80
CA HIS A 36 -36.35 -23.81 -33.14
C HIS A 36 -35.83 -22.40 -32.83
N LEU A 37 -36.67 -21.36 -32.96
CA LEU A 37 -36.26 -19.98 -32.74
C LEU A 37 -36.17 -19.64 -31.25
N LYS A 38 -36.97 -20.33 -30.41
CA LYS A 38 -37.00 -20.17 -28.96
C LYS A 38 -35.77 -20.80 -28.30
N SER A 39 -35.33 -21.98 -28.77
CA SER A 39 -34.08 -22.62 -28.31
C SER A 39 -32.84 -21.83 -28.68
N ASP A 40 -32.78 -21.32 -29.92
CA ASP A 40 -31.63 -20.53 -30.39
C ASP A 40 -31.55 -19.17 -29.68
N LEU A 41 -32.69 -18.57 -29.35
CA LEU A 41 -32.75 -17.32 -28.59
C LEU A 41 -32.38 -17.52 -27.11
N GLU A 42 -32.80 -18.62 -26.48
CA GLU A 42 -32.36 -18.98 -25.12
C GLU A 42 -30.87 -19.33 -25.05
N GLU A 43 -30.34 -20.06 -26.05
CA GLU A 43 -28.92 -20.36 -26.14
C GLU A 43 -28.10 -19.08 -26.38
N PHE A 44 -28.57 -18.19 -27.26
CA PHE A 44 -27.95 -16.89 -27.49
C PHE A 44 -27.98 -16.01 -26.23
N HIS A 45 -29.12 -15.95 -25.53
CA HIS A 45 -29.28 -15.14 -24.32
C HIS A 45 -28.43 -15.68 -23.16
N THR A 46 -28.34 -17.01 -22.99
CA THR A 46 -27.48 -17.62 -21.97
C THR A 46 -26.00 -17.45 -22.28
N VAL A 47 -25.57 -17.53 -23.54
CA VAL A 47 -24.20 -17.23 -23.97
C VAL A 47 -23.88 -15.74 -23.78
N TYR A 48 -24.80 -14.85 -24.14
CA TYR A 48 -24.65 -13.40 -23.98
C TYR A 48 -24.57 -13.00 -22.50
N LEU A 49 -25.49 -13.47 -21.66
CA LEU A 49 -25.47 -13.22 -20.21
C LEU A 49 -24.20 -13.78 -19.56
N ARG A 50 -23.70 -14.93 -20.02
CA ARG A 50 -22.42 -15.49 -19.56
C ARG A 50 -21.24 -14.61 -19.95
N LYS A 51 -21.22 -14.06 -21.16
CA LYS A 51 -20.19 -13.12 -21.61
C LYS A 51 -20.27 -11.80 -20.83
N LEU A 52 -21.46 -11.26 -20.62
CA LEU A 52 -21.70 -10.04 -19.84
C LEU A 52 -21.28 -10.21 -18.38
N ARG A 53 -21.61 -11.37 -17.78
CA ARG A 53 -21.16 -11.72 -16.44
C ARG A 53 -19.64 -11.78 -16.36
N LYS A 54 -18.98 -12.49 -17.29
CA LYS A 54 -17.51 -12.55 -17.36
C LYS A 54 -16.86 -11.17 -17.54
N PHE A 55 -17.51 -10.27 -18.29
CA PHE A 55 -17.07 -8.89 -18.45
C PHE A 55 -17.13 -8.15 -17.10
N HIS A 56 -18.28 -8.11 -16.42
CA HIS A 56 -18.40 -7.46 -15.11
C HIS A 56 -17.61 -8.15 -13.98
N GLU A 57 -17.30 -9.44 -14.13
CA GLU A 57 -16.39 -10.17 -13.24
C GLU A 57 -14.90 -9.80 -13.45
N SER A 58 -14.56 -9.12 -14.55
CA SER A 58 -13.20 -8.69 -14.83
C SER A 58 -12.71 -7.68 -13.79
N LEU A 59 -11.47 -7.88 -13.33
CA LEU A 59 -10.83 -7.06 -12.29
C LEU A 59 -10.76 -5.57 -12.64
N ALA A 60 -10.43 -5.26 -13.90
CA ALA A 60 -10.30 -3.87 -14.36
C ALA A 60 -11.64 -3.12 -14.27
N ILE A 61 -12.73 -3.82 -14.56
CA ILE A 61 -14.08 -3.24 -14.58
C ILE A 61 -14.57 -3.05 -13.15
N LYS A 62 -14.40 -4.05 -12.28
CA LYS A 62 -14.66 -3.93 -10.85
C LYS A 62 -13.91 -2.74 -10.25
N CYS A 63 -12.61 -2.62 -10.51
CA CYS A 63 -11.79 -1.53 -10.01
C CYS A 63 -12.32 -0.17 -10.50
N THR A 64 -12.63 -0.04 -11.78
CA THR A 64 -13.18 1.19 -12.36
C THR A 64 -14.50 1.58 -11.71
N TYR A 65 -15.40 0.62 -11.50
CA TYR A 65 -16.67 0.87 -10.82
C TYR A 65 -16.52 1.26 -9.35
N HIS A 66 -15.60 0.63 -8.62
CA HIS A 66 -15.28 1.05 -7.25
C HIS A 66 -14.74 2.49 -7.21
N VAL A 67 -13.85 2.86 -8.13
CA VAL A 67 -13.32 4.23 -8.23
C VAL A 67 -14.44 5.23 -8.53
N ILE A 68 -15.28 4.96 -9.53
CA ILE A 68 -16.41 5.86 -9.89
C ILE A 68 -17.38 5.98 -8.72
N SER A 69 -17.78 4.86 -8.10
CA SER A 69 -18.67 4.87 -6.94
C SER A 69 -18.08 5.65 -5.77
N TYR A 70 -16.78 5.57 -5.56
CA TYR A 70 -16.08 6.29 -4.51
C TYR A 70 -16.02 7.80 -4.76
N ILE A 71 -15.74 8.23 -6.00
CA ILE A 71 -15.80 9.65 -6.38
C ILE A 71 -17.22 10.20 -6.23
N CYS A 72 -18.24 9.45 -6.67
CA CYS A 72 -19.64 9.82 -6.46
C CYS A 72 -19.98 9.96 -4.96
N PHE A 73 -19.50 9.04 -4.12
CA PHE A 73 -19.63 9.16 -2.66
C PHE A 73 -18.99 10.44 -2.13
N LEU A 74 -17.77 10.78 -2.53
CA LEU A 74 -17.08 11.99 -2.06
C LEU A 74 -17.82 13.26 -2.44
N LEU A 75 -18.33 13.31 -3.67
CA LEU A 75 -19.12 14.44 -4.16
C LEU A 75 -20.45 14.54 -3.39
N LEU A 76 -21.13 13.42 -3.15
CA LEU A 76 -22.36 13.38 -2.35
C LEU A 76 -22.09 13.83 -0.91
N PHE A 77 -21.02 13.33 -0.29
CA PHE A 77 -20.69 13.68 1.09
C PHE A 77 -20.29 15.16 1.21
N SER A 78 -19.54 15.67 0.23
CA SER A 78 -19.23 17.10 0.12
C SER A 78 -20.51 17.94 0.00
N TYR A 79 -21.42 17.54 -0.88
CA TYR A 79 -22.71 18.22 -1.05
C TYR A 79 -23.53 18.24 0.24
N VAL A 80 -23.59 17.13 0.97
CA VAL A 80 -24.30 17.05 2.26
C VAL A 80 -23.71 18.03 3.26
N LEU A 81 -22.38 18.02 3.47
CA LEU A 81 -21.72 18.89 4.44
C LEU A 81 -21.78 20.38 4.11
N LEU A 82 -21.73 20.74 2.82
CA LEU A 82 -21.74 22.14 2.39
C LEU A 82 -23.15 22.74 2.36
N PHE A 83 -24.15 21.99 1.87
CA PHE A 83 -25.46 22.57 1.54
C PHE A 83 -26.63 22.07 2.40
N LYS A 84 -26.53 20.87 2.98
CA LYS A 84 -27.68 20.21 3.64
C LYS A 84 -27.45 19.88 5.11
N PHE A 85 -26.25 20.12 5.63
CA PHE A 85 -25.91 19.92 7.05
C PHE A 85 -26.43 21.08 7.89
N SER A 86 -27.74 21.09 8.14
CA SER A 86 -28.44 22.14 8.87
C SER A 86 -28.60 21.80 10.36
N PRO A 87 -28.64 22.81 11.24
CA PRO A 87 -28.94 22.59 12.65
C PRO A 87 -30.37 22.05 12.84
N PRO A 88 -30.62 21.29 13.91
CA PRO A 88 -31.97 20.82 14.23
C PRO A 88 -32.89 22.03 14.45
N SER A 89 -33.97 22.13 13.66
CA SER A 89 -34.98 23.18 13.79
C SER A 89 -36.28 22.54 14.28
N ASN A 90 -36.81 23.04 15.40
CA ASN A 90 -38.09 22.63 16.00
C ASN A 90 -38.18 21.14 16.40
N LYS A 91 -37.26 20.67 17.25
CA LYS A 91 -37.26 19.34 17.93
C LYS A 91 -37.23 18.10 17.02
N ILE A 92 -37.31 18.27 15.70
CA ILE A 92 -37.16 17.19 14.72
C ILE A 92 -35.82 17.42 14.02
N PRO A 93 -34.92 16.43 13.97
CA PRO A 93 -33.72 16.55 13.17
C PRO A 93 -34.15 16.72 11.70
N SER A 94 -33.79 17.84 11.09
CA SER A 94 -34.08 18.16 9.68
C SER A 94 -33.17 17.33 8.76
N ILE A 95 -33.36 16.00 8.80
CA ILE A 95 -32.54 15.06 8.04
C ILE A 95 -33.00 15.09 6.59
N HIS A 96 -32.13 15.55 5.70
CA HIS A 96 -32.35 15.45 4.27
C HIS A 96 -32.07 14.02 3.79
N TRP A 97 -32.82 13.52 2.82
CA TRP A 97 -32.66 12.14 2.30
C TRP A 97 -31.25 11.85 1.79
N THR A 98 -30.52 12.87 1.31
CA THR A 98 -29.12 12.72 0.84
C THR A 98 -28.15 12.39 1.98
N GLU A 99 -28.45 12.82 3.20
CA GLU A 99 -27.66 12.46 4.36
C GLU A 99 -27.90 11.01 4.78
N ILE A 100 -29.17 10.57 4.77
CA ILE A 100 -29.52 9.16 4.98
C ILE A 100 -28.81 8.30 3.94
N LEU A 101 -28.84 8.71 2.68
CA LEU A 101 -28.13 8.03 1.59
C LEU A 101 -26.62 7.94 1.86
N THR A 102 -25.99 9.01 2.37
CA THR A 102 -24.57 9.02 2.73
C THR A 102 -24.27 8.04 3.87
N ILE A 103 -25.12 8.02 4.90
CA ILE A 103 -25.00 7.09 6.04
C ILE A 103 -25.10 5.64 5.56
N ILE A 104 -26.08 5.34 4.70
CA ILE A 104 -26.24 4.01 4.10
C ILE A 104 -24.99 3.66 3.31
N LEU A 105 -24.49 4.55 2.46
CA LEU A 105 -23.34 4.30 1.60
C LEU A 105 -22.05 4.06 2.38
N VAL A 106 -21.77 4.84 3.43
CA VAL A 106 -20.63 4.58 4.33
C VAL A 106 -20.79 3.26 5.07
N SER A 107 -22.01 2.94 5.51
CA SER A 107 -22.28 1.65 6.17
C SER A 107 -22.09 0.46 5.23
N CYS A 108 -22.46 0.60 3.94
CA CYS A 108 -22.19 -0.44 2.93
C CYS A 108 -20.69 -0.63 2.74
N MET A 109 -19.91 0.45 2.62
CA MET A 109 -18.46 0.38 2.52
C MET A 109 -17.80 -0.21 3.78
N LEU A 110 -18.36 0.03 4.97
CA LEU A 110 -17.89 -0.59 6.20
C LEU A 110 -18.10 -2.11 6.15
N ILE A 111 -19.28 -2.55 5.72
CA ILE A 111 -19.61 -3.98 5.62
C ILE A 111 -18.70 -4.68 4.61
N GLU A 112 -18.43 -4.07 3.46
CA GLU A 112 -17.44 -4.57 2.49
C GLU A 112 -16.05 -4.75 3.12
N GLU A 113 -15.59 -3.77 3.89
CA GLU A 113 -14.27 -3.84 4.54
C GLU A 113 -14.23 -4.90 5.65
N ILE A 114 -15.32 -5.05 6.41
CA ILE A 114 -15.47 -6.11 7.42
C ILE A 114 -15.48 -7.49 6.73
N HIS A 115 -16.23 -7.65 5.65
CA HIS A 115 -16.28 -8.87 4.86
C HIS A 115 -14.89 -9.25 4.32
N TYR A 116 -14.15 -8.26 3.80
CA TYR A 116 -12.78 -8.44 3.35
C TYR A 116 -11.84 -8.87 4.49
N PHE A 117 -11.95 -8.24 5.67
CA PHE A 117 -11.14 -8.58 6.84
C PHE A 117 -11.34 -10.04 7.29
N PHE A 118 -12.59 -10.54 7.24
CA PHE A 118 -12.88 -11.93 7.59
C PHE A 118 -12.37 -12.95 6.56
N THR A 119 -12.44 -12.60 5.28
CA THR A 119 -12.03 -13.47 4.16
C THR A 119 -10.51 -13.64 4.06
N GLN A 120 -9.71 -12.81 4.72
CA GLN A 120 -8.25 -12.97 4.73
C GLN A 120 -7.78 -14.26 5.40
N ASP A 121 -6.84 -14.95 4.75
CA ASP A 121 -6.19 -16.16 5.22
C ASP A 121 -5.19 -15.86 6.33
N SER A 122 -5.63 -16.02 7.57
CA SER A 122 -4.73 -16.08 8.71
C SER A 122 -5.37 -16.82 9.88
N ILE A 123 -4.54 -17.56 10.61
CA ILE A 123 -4.96 -18.49 11.66
C ILE A 123 -5.34 -17.73 12.95
N THR A 124 -4.80 -16.51 13.17
CA THR A 124 -5.02 -15.72 14.39
C THR A 124 -5.55 -14.32 14.08
N ASN A 125 -6.59 -13.87 14.81
CA ASN A 125 -7.21 -12.56 14.62
C ASN A 125 -6.22 -11.39 14.77
N PHE A 126 -5.27 -11.52 15.71
CA PHE A 126 -4.21 -10.52 15.89
C PHE A 126 -3.21 -10.52 14.71
N GLY A 127 -2.91 -11.69 14.15
CA GLY A 127 -2.10 -11.80 12.93
C GLY A 127 -2.77 -11.15 11.72
N LYS A 128 -4.10 -11.27 11.59
CA LYS A 128 -4.90 -10.57 10.57
C LYS A 128 -4.77 -9.06 10.73
N PHE A 129 -5.04 -8.54 11.93
CA PHE A 129 -5.00 -7.11 12.20
C PHE A 129 -3.61 -6.51 11.98
N LYS A 130 -2.55 -7.16 12.48
CA LYS A 130 -1.17 -6.70 12.25
C LYS A 130 -0.79 -6.69 10.76
N SER A 131 -1.24 -7.68 10.00
CA SER A 131 -1.01 -7.71 8.54
C SER A 131 -1.80 -6.62 7.83
N TYR A 132 -3.04 -6.34 8.28
CA TYR A 132 -3.90 -5.29 7.74
C TYR A 132 -3.32 -3.89 7.98
N CYS A 133 -2.82 -3.61 9.18
CA CYS A 133 -2.23 -2.31 9.54
C CYS A 133 -0.86 -2.03 8.91
N ARG A 134 -0.29 -2.96 8.14
CA ARG A 134 1.01 -2.74 7.48
C ARG A 134 0.91 -1.82 6.27
N ASP A 135 -0.26 -1.75 5.64
CA ASP A 135 -0.50 -0.90 4.47
C ASP A 135 -0.97 0.48 4.93
N LEU A 136 -0.28 1.55 4.54
CA LEU A 136 -0.48 2.93 5.06
C LEU A 136 -1.94 3.42 4.98
N PHE A 137 -2.67 3.04 3.93
CA PHE A 137 -4.05 3.50 3.68
C PHE A 137 -5.12 2.72 4.47
N LYS A 138 -4.78 1.54 4.98
CA LYS A 138 -5.70 0.68 5.74
C LYS A 138 -6.02 1.20 7.15
N PRO A 139 -5.05 1.59 8.00
CA PRO A 139 -5.35 2.26 9.26
C PRO A 139 -6.01 3.63 9.04
N LEU A 140 -5.63 4.37 7.98
CA LEU A 140 -6.29 5.63 7.60
C LEU A 140 -7.80 5.42 7.35
N THR A 141 -8.15 4.34 6.65
CA THR A 141 -9.54 3.95 6.39
C THR A 141 -10.29 3.58 7.67
N MET A 142 -9.65 2.85 8.59
CA MET A 142 -10.25 2.53 9.90
C MET A 142 -10.53 3.79 10.72
N ILE A 143 -9.59 4.74 10.74
CA ILE A 143 -9.74 6.02 11.43
C ILE A 143 -10.91 6.81 10.84
N ALA A 144 -11.05 6.85 9.51
CA ALA A 144 -12.17 7.50 8.83
C ALA A 144 -13.53 6.90 9.26
N PHE A 145 -13.67 5.57 9.23
CA PHE A 145 -14.91 4.94 9.69
C PHE A 145 -15.22 5.28 11.15
N ILE A 146 -14.24 5.21 12.05
CA ILE A 146 -14.43 5.52 13.46
C ILE A 146 -14.87 6.98 13.65
N LEU A 147 -14.19 7.93 13.00
CA LEU A 147 -14.53 9.36 13.06
C LEU A 147 -15.92 9.64 12.50
N PHE A 148 -16.31 9.01 11.39
CA PHE A 148 -17.64 9.13 10.82
C PHE A 148 -18.74 8.73 11.81
N TYR A 149 -18.61 7.57 12.46
CA TYR A 149 -19.61 7.13 13.45
C TYR A 149 -19.59 7.97 14.73
N ILE A 150 -18.43 8.45 15.17
CA ILE A 150 -18.36 9.43 16.27
C ILE A 150 -19.11 10.72 15.88
N GLY A 151 -18.90 11.23 14.66
CA GLY A 151 -19.62 12.39 14.14
C GLY A 151 -21.14 12.16 14.07
N LEU A 152 -21.59 10.97 13.67
CA LEU A 152 -23.00 10.60 13.70
C LEU A 152 -23.57 10.50 15.12
N ILE A 153 -22.82 9.92 16.07
CA ILE A 153 -23.24 9.84 17.47
C ILE A 153 -23.36 11.24 18.07
N LEU A 154 -22.41 12.15 17.80
CA LEU A 154 -22.51 13.54 18.24
C LEU A 154 -23.70 14.26 17.61
N ARG A 155 -24.01 13.95 16.34
CA ARG A 155 -25.16 14.51 15.64
C ARG A 155 -26.50 14.05 16.20
N PHE A 156 -26.64 12.78 16.58
CA PHE A 156 -27.91 12.19 17.02
C PHE A 156 -28.05 12.03 18.54
N GLY A 157 -26.95 12.05 19.29
CA GLY A 157 -26.89 11.68 20.70
C GLY A 157 -27.57 12.67 21.62
N HIS A 158 -27.36 13.97 21.41
CA HIS A 158 -28.02 15.03 22.18
C HIS A 158 -28.59 16.10 21.23
N ALA A 159 -29.66 15.72 20.52
CA ALA A 159 -30.29 16.46 19.42
C ALA A 159 -30.71 17.93 19.70
N ASN A 160 -30.51 18.43 20.92
CA ASN A 160 -30.93 19.78 21.36
C ASN A 160 -29.78 20.70 21.79
N SER A 161 -28.53 20.23 21.88
CA SER A 161 -27.38 21.11 22.20
C SER A 161 -26.77 21.70 20.93
N LYS A 162 -26.62 23.03 20.89
CA LYS A 162 -25.93 23.71 19.78
C LYS A 162 -24.44 23.37 19.75
N GLU A 163 -23.83 23.09 20.89
CA GLU A 163 -22.41 22.80 21.03
C GLU A 163 -22.06 21.43 20.41
N ASP A 164 -22.87 20.42 20.66
CA ASP A 164 -22.69 19.08 20.09
C ASP A 164 -22.86 19.08 18.56
N PHE A 165 -23.78 19.92 18.03
CA PHE A 165 -23.92 20.10 16.59
C PHE A 165 -22.68 20.74 15.95
N ILE A 166 -22.09 21.75 16.61
CA ILE A 166 -20.84 22.38 16.14
C ILE A 166 -19.70 21.35 16.18
N ALA A 167 -19.59 20.59 17.27
CA ALA A 167 -18.60 19.52 17.39
C ALA A 167 -18.77 18.46 16.31
N ALA A 168 -20.01 17.99 16.05
CA ALA A 168 -20.32 17.05 14.98
C ALA A 168 -19.91 17.60 13.62
N ARG A 169 -20.19 18.88 13.33
CA ARG A 169 -19.78 19.53 12.07
C ARG A 169 -18.26 19.53 11.90
N ILE A 170 -17.51 19.84 12.96
CA ILE A 170 -16.04 19.86 12.93
C ILE A 170 -15.50 18.44 12.70
N VAL A 171 -16.01 17.44 13.44
CA VAL A 171 -15.60 16.04 13.29
C VAL A 171 -15.88 15.54 11.87
N MET A 172 -17.07 15.81 11.33
CA MET A 172 -17.44 15.39 9.97
C MET A 172 -16.64 16.14 8.89
N ALA A 173 -16.23 17.39 9.15
CA ALA A 173 -15.36 18.15 8.25
C ALA A 173 -13.91 17.59 8.22
N ILE A 174 -13.40 17.13 9.35
CA ILE A 174 -12.11 16.42 9.41
C ILE A 174 -12.24 15.05 8.74
N ASP A 175 -13.34 14.35 8.98
CA ASP A 175 -13.61 13.04 8.39
C ASP A 175 -13.60 13.09 6.85
N ILE A 176 -14.32 14.03 6.23
CA ILE A 176 -14.32 14.15 4.76
C ILE A 176 -12.92 14.42 4.19
N ALA A 177 -12.06 15.15 4.90
CA ALA A 177 -10.68 15.37 4.48
C ALA A 177 -9.88 14.05 4.45
N ILE A 178 -10.11 13.15 5.41
CA ILE A 178 -9.50 11.82 5.44
C ILE A 178 -10.02 10.95 4.28
N TRP A 179 -11.31 11.02 3.97
CA TRP A 179 -11.89 10.34 2.81
C TRP A 179 -11.28 10.84 1.48
N TRP A 180 -11.05 12.15 1.33
CA TRP A 180 -10.31 12.68 0.18
C TRP A 180 -8.86 12.20 0.14
N LEU A 181 -8.15 12.17 1.28
CA LEU A 181 -6.79 11.66 1.34
C LEU A 181 -6.73 10.18 0.92
N ARG A 182 -7.75 9.39 1.28
CA ARG A 182 -7.87 7.99 0.86
C ARG A 182 -8.00 7.82 -0.66
N CYS A 183 -8.36 8.84 -1.45
CA CYS A 183 -8.31 8.78 -2.93
C CYS A 183 -6.93 8.34 -3.46
N LEU A 184 -5.85 8.72 -2.76
CA LEU A 184 -4.48 8.34 -3.11
C LEU A 184 -4.30 6.81 -3.18
N SER A 185 -5.08 6.03 -2.43
CA SER A 185 -5.05 4.56 -2.50
C SER A 185 -5.39 4.01 -3.88
N PHE A 186 -6.27 4.68 -4.64
CA PHE A 186 -6.62 4.26 -6.01
C PHE A 186 -5.54 4.68 -7.01
N ILE A 187 -4.83 5.79 -6.74
CA ILE A 187 -3.74 6.27 -7.59
C ILE A 187 -2.56 5.28 -7.60
N ILE A 188 -2.35 4.51 -6.52
CA ILE A 188 -1.32 3.44 -6.48
C ILE A 188 -1.50 2.43 -7.60
N VAL A 189 -2.75 2.13 -7.95
CA VAL A 189 -3.10 1.12 -8.96
C VAL A 189 -2.66 1.56 -10.36
N ILE A 190 -2.60 2.87 -10.62
CA ILE A 190 -2.25 3.42 -11.93
C ILE A 190 -0.74 3.22 -12.20
N PRO A 191 -0.33 2.54 -13.30
CA PRO A 191 1.07 2.25 -13.59
C PRO A 191 2.00 3.45 -13.62
N PHE A 192 1.51 4.58 -14.13
CA PHE A 192 2.29 5.81 -14.25
C PHE A 192 2.48 6.53 -12.90
N LEU A 193 1.42 6.69 -12.10
CA LEU A 193 1.47 7.48 -10.86
C LEU A 193 1.85 6.66 -9.62
N GLY A 194 1.60 5.35 -9.63
CA GLY A 194 1.76 4.50 -8.46
C GLY A 194 3.18 4.50 -7.89
N PRO A 195 4.24 4.24 -8.69
CA PRO A 195 5.62 4.27 -8.21
C PRO A 195 6.00 5.62 -7.59
N HIS A 196 5.58 6.73 -8.20
CA HIS A 196 5.84 8.08 -7.67
C HIS A 196 5.22 8.30 -6.29
N LEU A 197 3.99 7.83 -6.07
CA LEU A 197 3.35 7.96 -4.75
C LEU A 197 4.06 7.14 -3.67
N VAL A 198 4.57 5.95 -4.01
CA VAL A 198 5.33 5.12 -3.06
C VAL A 198 6.65 5.80 -2.70
N VAL A 199 7.31 6.44 -3.66
CA VAL A 199 8.53 7.23 -3.42
C VAL A 199 8.24 8.38 -2.45
N ILE A 200 7.17 9.16 -2.69
CA ILE A 200 6.73 10.25 -1.79
C ILE A 200 6.50 9.73 -0.36
N GLY A 201 5.81 8.59 -0.23
CA GLY A 201 5.54 7.99 1.09
C GLY A 201 6.81 7.58 1.83
N LYS A 202 7.83 7.09 1.12
CA LYS A 202 9.13 6.73 1.70
C LYS A 202 9.94 7.96 2.12
N MET A 203 9.92 9.01 1.30
CA MET A 203 10.59 10.28 1.60
C MET A 203 10.02 11.01 2.80
N LEU A 204 8.72 10.84 3.06
CA LEU A 204 8.06 11.51 4.19
C LEU A 204 8.65 11.09 5.54
N GLN A 205 9.16 9.86 5.65
CA GLN A 205 9.82 9.39 6.88
C GLN A 205 11.14 10.14 7.12
N ASP A 206 11.91 10.40 6.06
CA ASP A 206 13.13 11.20 6.12
C ASP A 206 12.81 12.68 6.36
N LEU A 207 11.72 13.20 5.78
CA LEU A 207 11.25 14.59 5.99
C LEU A 207 10.97 14.90 7.45
N LEU A 208 10.41 13.96 8.21
CA LEU A 208 9.94 14.22 9.57
C LEU A 208 11.07 14.75 10.47
N PHE A 209 12.28 14.16 10.36
CA PHE A 209 13.45 14.62 11.11
C PHE A 209 13.87 16.04 10.74
N PHE A 210 13.82 16.36 9.45
CA PHE A 210 14.14 17.71 8.98
C PHE A 210 13.10 18.74 9.42
N LEU A 211 11.81 18.37 9.39
CA LEU A 211 10.72 19.21 9.90
C LEU A 211 10.91 19.52 11.40
N CYS A 212 11.44 18.57 12.19
CA CYS A 212 11.79 18.84 13.59
C CYS A 212 12.87 19.92 13.72
N ILE A 213 13.89 19.93 12.86
CA ILE A 213 14.92 20.97 12.86
C ILE A 213 14.30 22.34 12.54
N ILE A 214 13.47 22.43 11.49
CA ILE A 214 12.74 23.66 11.17
C ILE A 214 11.88 24.10 12.36
N ALA A 215 11.14 23.18 12.98
CA ALA A 215 10.26 23.49 14.12
C ALA A 215 11.03 24.06 15.32
N ILE A 216 12.20 23.51 15.66
CA ILE A 216 13.06 24.02 16.75
C ILE A 216 13.49 25.46 16.46
N VAL A 217 13.95 25.73 15.23
CA VAL A 217 14.40 27.07 14.82
C VAL A 217 13.23 28.06 14.82
N MET A 218 12.06 27.64 14.31
CA MET A 218 10.85 28.47 14.27
C MET A 218 10.36 28.83 15.67
N ILE A 219 10.30 27.86 16.58
CA ILE A 219 9.92 28.09 17.98
C ILE A 219 10.92 29.05 18.64
N GLY A 220 12.22 28.82 18.43
CA GLY A 220 13.29 29.68 18.97
C GLY A 220 13.18 31.14 18.49
N TYR A 221 12.99 31.34 17.19
CA TYR A 221 12.77 32.69 16.64
C TYR A 221 11.49 33.31 17.18
N GLY A 222 10.36 32.59 17.17
CA GLY A 222 9.08 33.14 17.61
C GLY A 222 9.10 33.60 19.07
N VAL A 223 9.76 32.85 19.95
CA VAL A 223 9.91 33.25 21.35
C VAL A 223 10.80 34.49 21.48
N ALA A 224 11.93 34.53 20.76
CA ALA A 224 12.86 35.66 20.78
C ALA A 224 12.24 36.94 20.18
N SER A 225 11.56 36.84 19.03
CA SER A 225 10.92 37.98 18.37
C SER A 225 9.78 38.56 19.20
N ARG A 226 8.92 37.69 19.76
CA ARG A 226 7.83 38.12 20.66
C ARG A 226 8.38 38.82 21.90
N SER A 227 9.45 38.29 22.50
CA SER A 227 10.08 38.88 23.69
C SER A 227 10.74 40.24 23.44
N LEU A 228 11.19 40.53 22.21
CA LEU A 228 11.83 41.81 21.86
C LEU A 228 10.81 42.90 21.52
N VAL A 229 9.70 42.53 20.88
CA VAL A 229 8.69 43.49 20.41
C VAL A 229 7.66 43.84 21.51
N TYR A 230 7.37 42.90 22.40
CA TYR A 230 6.34 43.07 23.42
C TYR A 230 6.92 42.99 24.83
N TYR A 231 6.64 43.99 25.65
CA TYR A 231 6.94 43.96 27.08
C TYR A 231 5.98 42.99 27.79
N PRO A 232 6.43 42.20 28.79
CA PRO A 232 5.54 41.38 29.59
C PRO A 232 4.54 42.27 30.36
N VAL A 233 3.26 42.20 30.02
CA VAL A 233 2.21 42.83 30.81
C VAL A 233 2.06 42.04 32.12
N GLU A 234 1.86 42.73 33.26
CA GLU A 234 1.77 42.13 34.62
C GLU A 234 0.81 40.93 34.71
N ASN A 235 -0.17 40.82 33.81
CA ASN A 235 -1.18 39.77 33.81
C ASN A 235 -1.13 38.88 32.53
N GLY A 236 0.03 38.65 31.91
CA GLY A 236 0.18 37.63 30.85
C GLY A 236 -0.13 38.07 29.41
N PHE A 237 -0.39 37.10 28.52
CA PHE A 237 -0.61 37.36 27.09
C PHE A 237 -1.97 38.05 26.85
N THR A 238 -1.97 39.33 26.48
CA THR A 238 -3.21 40.05 26.18
C THR A 238 -3.83 39.48 24.91
N THR A 239 -5.01 38.89 25.04
CA THR A 239 -5.86 38.52 23.90
C THR A 239 -7.05 39.46 23.92
N GLU A 240 -7.14 40.39 22.97
CA GLU A 240 -8.33 41.24 22.86
C GLU A 240 -9.48 40.40 22.31
N THR A 241 -10.29 39.86 23.20
CA THR A 241 -11.60 39.29 22.86
C THR A 241 -12.69 40.21 23.38
N ASN A 242 -13.40 40.89 22.47
CA ASN A 242 -14.66 41.58 22.74
C ASN A 242 -14.68 42.52 23.96
N GLY A 243 -13.62 43.32 24.16
CA GLY A 243 -13.60 44.38 25.18
C GLY A 243 -13.39 43.92 26.63
N SER A 244 -13.13 42.63 26.88
CA SER A 244 -12.65 42.13 28.17
C SER A 244 -11.23 41.60 28.03
N ILE A 245 -10.30 42.20 28.75
CA ILE A 245 -8.90 41.78 28.83
C ILE A 245 -8.85 40.56 29.76
N ASP A 246 -8.92 39.36 29.18
CA ASP A 246 -8.72 38.13 29.93
C ASP A 246 -7.22 37.80 29.98
N THR A 247 -6.72 37.62 31.19
CA THR A 247 -5.29 37.64 31.56
C THR A 247 -4.81 36.30 32.08
N SER A 248 -5.42 35.22 31.59
CA SER A 248 -5.02 33.86 31.91
C SER A 248 -3.97 33.37 30.91
N PHE A 249 -3.02 32.56 31.37
CA PHE A 249 -2.06 31.85 30.51
C PHE A 249 -2.83 30.83 29.65
N ASP A 250 -3.34 31.27 28.51
CA ASP A 250 -3.95 30.42 27.51
C ASP A 250 -2.90 29.99 26.48
N GLY A 251 -2.69 28.67 26.36
CA GLY A 251 -1.80 28.10 25.34
C GLY A 251 -2.21 28.49 23.91
N ARG A 252 -3.48 28.86 23.68
CA ARG A 252 -3.96 29.40 22.40
C ARG A 252 -3.34 30.76 22.08
N ALA A 253 -3.25 31.64 23.08
CA ALA A 253 -2.65 32.96 22.91
C ALA A 253 -1.16 32.83 22.55
N VAL A 254 -0.44 31.90 23.19
CA VAL A 254 0.96 31.58 22.84
C VAL A 254 1.06 31.15 21.39
N PHE A 255 0.21 30.22 20.92
CA PHE A 255 0.25 29.74 19.54
C PHE A 255 0.03 30.87 18.52
N TYR A 256 -1.01 31.68 18.70
CA TYR A 256 -1.36 32.76 17.76
C TYR A 256 -0.35 33.92 17.76
N GLN A 257 0.31 34.19 18.88
CA GLN A 257 1.23 35.31 18.99
C GLN A 257 2.68 34.92 18.69
N VAL A 258 3.05 33.65 18.88
CA VAL A 258 4.43 33.16 18.74
C VAL A 258 4.62 32.33 17.47
N LEU A 259 3.75 31.35 17.20
CA LEU A 259 3.97 30.39 16.11
C LEU A 259 3.30 30.79 14.81
N TYR A 260 2.10 31.37 14.89
CA TYR A 260 1.34 31.76 13.70
C TYR A 260 2.09 32.77 12.82
N PRO A 261 2.66 33.88 13.32
CA PRO A 261 3.37 34.84 12.47
C PRO A 261 4.60 34.22 11.78
N VAL A 262 5.36 33.42 12.53
CA VAL A 262 6.59 32.75 12.08
C VAL A 262 6.29 31.70 11.00
N TYR A 263 5.13 31.04 11.06
CA TYR A 263 4.70 30.15 10.00
C TYR A 263 4.50 30.86 8.66
N TYR A 264 3.84 32.02 8.64
CA TYR A 264 3.68 32.80 7.40
C TYR A 264 5.00 33.40 6.90
N LEU A 265 5.94 33.62 7.81
CA LEU A 265 7.29 34.06 7.49
C LEU A 265 8.06 33.04 6.64
N LEU A 266 7.86 31.74 6.87
CA LEU A 266 8.41 30.66 6.04
C LEU A 266 7.99 30.80 4.57
N TYR A 267 6.77 31.27 4.31
CA TYR A 267 6.20 31.39 2.97
C TYR A 267 6.35 32.78 2.34
N GLY A 268 7.07 33.69 2.99
CA GLY A 268 7.40 34.98 2.40
C GLY A 268 6.50 36.15 2.77
N GLN A 269 5.61 36.01 3.75
CA GLN A 269 4.68 37.07 4.13
C GLN A 269 5.25 37.94 5.27
N PHE A 270 6.08 38.93 4.91
CA PHE A 270 6.78 39.82 5.87
C PHE A 270 5.98 41.05 6.30
N GLY A 271 4.99 41.45 5.51
CA GLY A 271 4.37 42.78 5.65
C GLY A 271 3.75 43.04 7.02
N ASN A 272 3.21 42.01 7.66
CA ASN A 272 2.61 42.14 8.99
C ASN A 272 3.67 42.31 10.09
N GLU A 273 4.81 41.64 10.00
CA GLU A 273 5.89 41.81 11.00
C GLU A 273 6.57 43.16 10.86
N LEU A 274 6.86 43.60 9.62
CA LEU A 274 7.44 44.92 9.36
C LEU A 274 6.52 46.04 9.87
N ARG A 275 5.22 45.97 9.57
CA ARG A 275 4.25 46.96 10.04
C ARG A 275 4.13 47.00 11.57
N ASN A 276 4.17 45.84 12.23
CA ASN A 276 4.14 45.78 13.69
C ASN A 276 5.38 46.40 14.34
N LEU A 277 6.52 46.41 13.64
CA LEU A 277 7.75 47.05 14.10
C LEU A 277 7.71 48.57 13.94
N ASP A 278 7.07 49.06 12.87
CA ASP A 278 6.94 50.50 12.58
C ASP A 278 5.84 51.18 13.44
N ASP A 279 4.74 50.48 13.70
CA ASP A 279 3.57 51.05 14.39
C ASP A 279 3.69 51.04 15.93
N ASN A 280 4.69 50.37 16.52
CA ASN A 280 4.79 50.20 17.98
C ASN A 280 5.76 51.22 18.64
N PRO A 281 5.26 52.24 19.37
CA PRO A 281 6.08 53.28 19.98
C PRO A 281 7.01 52.78 21.11
N ASN A 282 6.79 51.55 21.60
CA ASN A 282 7.60 50.91 22.64
C ASN A 282 8.68 49.97 22.06
N ALA A 283 8.89 49.95 20.73
CA ALA A 283 9.91 49.13 20.07
C ALA A 283 11.34 49.69 20.30
N GLY A 284 11.78 49.78 21.55
CA GLY A 284 13.12 50.25 21.93
C GLY A 284 14.27 49.40 21.35
N TRP A 285 13.97 48.20 20.85
CA TRP A 285 14.92 47.27 20.21
C TRP A 285 14.57 46.98 18.75
N SER A 286 13.86 47.89 18.06
CA SER A 286 13.44 47.71 16.67
C SER A 286 14.58 47.21 15.77
N ILE A 287 15.79 47.77 15.90
CA ILE A 287 16.96 47.32 15.12
C ILE A 287 17.34 45.85 15.38
N ALA A 288 17.24 45.39 16.64
CA ALA A 288 17.59 44.02 17.00
C ALA A 288 16.57 43.03 16.42
N THR A 289 15.28 43.39 16.42
CA THR A 289 14.25 42.56 15.80
C THR A 289 14.39 42.51 14.28
N HIS A 290 14.70 43.63 13.62
CA HIS A 290 15.00 43.66 12.18
C HIS A 290 16.20 42.77 11.82
N VAL A 291 17.26 42.84 12.63
CA VAL A 291 18.45 41.99 12.46
C VAL A 291 18.11 40.52 12.68
N LEU A 292 17.35 40.19 13.73
CA LEU A 292 16.90 38.83 14.03
C LEU A 292 16.03 38.26 12.91
N LEU A 293 15.11 39.07 12.37
CA LEU A 293 14.28 38.74 11.21
C LEU A 293 15.16 38.42 9.98
N ALA A 294 16.14 39.27 9.68
CA ALA A 294 17.06 39.03 8.57
C ALA A 294 17.86 37.72 8.74
N PHE A 295 18.34 37.43 9.94
CA PHE A 295 19.03 36.17 10.24
C PHE A 295 18.10 34.96 10.09
N HIS A 296 16.88 35.02 10.62
CA HIS A 296 15.90 33.96 10.46
C HIS A 296 15.63 33.67 8.98
N MET A 297 15.48 34.73 8.18
CA MET A 297 15.23 34.62 6.75
C MET A 297 16.35 33.95 5.97
N ILE A 298 17.59 34.32 6.25
CA ILE A 298 18.75 33.67 5.64
C ILE A 298 18.82 32.21 6.08
N PHE A 299 18.64 31.94 7.37
CA PHE A 299 18.83 30.60 7.92
C PHE A 299 17.72 29.62 7.51
N VAL A 300 16.45 30.02 7.60
CA VAL A 300 15.33 29.13 7.30
C VAL A 300 15.04 29.11 5.80
N ASN A 301 14.85 30.27 5.17
CA ASN A 301 14.34 30.32 3.80
C ASN A 301 15.45 30.15 2.76
N VAL A 302 16.68 30.62 3.03
CA VAL A 302 17.79 30.46 2.08
C VAL A 302 18.61 29.21 2.37
N LEU A 303 18.93 28.90 3.63
CA LEU A 303 19.76 27.75 3.96
C LEU A 303 18.94 26.47 4.13
N LEU A 304 18.04 26.39 5.12
CA LEU A 304 17.33 25.14 5.45
C LEU A 304 16.38 24.69 4.33
N ALA A 305 15.60 25.59 3.73
CA ALA A 305 14.69 25.21 2.65
C ALA A 305 15.45 24.66 1.41
N ASN A 306 16.59 25.26 1.04
CA ASN A 306 17.41 24.76 -0.07
C ASN A 306 18.11 23.45 0.27
N LEU A 307 18.56 23.27 1.53
CA LEU A 307 19.08 21.99 1.99
C LEU A 307 18.01 20.90 1.95
N LEU A 308 16.76 21.22 2.27
CA LEU A 308 15.64 20.28 2.19
C LEU A 308 15.38 19.83 0.76
N ILE A 309 15.38 20.77 -0.19
CA ILE A 309 15.24 20.47 -1.62
C ILE A 309 16.39 19.56 -2.08
N ALA A 310 17.62 19.87 -1.69
CA ALA A 310 18.79 19.06 -2.03
C ALA A 310 18.72 17.65 -1.42
N MET A 311 18.30 17.53 -0.16
CA MET A 311 18.12 16.24 0.52
C MET A 311 17.03 15.40 -0.17
N PHE A 312 15.90 16.03 -0.53
CA PHE A 312 14.85 15.34 -1.27
C PHE A 312 15.29 14.86 -2.65
N SER A 313 16.03 15.68 -3.40
CA SER A 313 16.57 15.29 -4.70
C SER A 313 17.47 14.06 -4.57
N LYS A 314 18.43 14.09 -3.62
CA LYS A 314 19.33 12.96 -3.39
C LYS A 314 18.56 11.69 -2.97
N ARG A 315 17.60 11.83 -2.04
CA ARG A 315 16.78 10.70 -1.60
C ARG A 315 15.88 10.16 -2.70
N PHE A 316 15.46 11.01 -3.65
CA PHE A 316 14.68 10.57 -4.81
C PHE A 316 15.47 9.63 -5.68
N ASP A 317 16.69 10.00 -6.01
CA ASP A 317 17.54 9.18 -6.86
C ASP A 317 17.88 7.84 -6.17
N GLU A 318 18.16 7.85 -4.86
CA GLU A 318 18.45 6.62 -4.09
C GLU A 318 17.26 5.67 -4.01
N VAL A 319 16.04 6.19 -3.76
CA VAL A 319 14.87 5.37 -3.42
C VAL A 319 14.06 4.97 -4.65
N HIS A 320 14.19 5.68 -5.78
CA HIS A 320 13.35 5.48 -6.97
C HIS A 320 13.43 4.05 -7.53
N ASP A 321 14.63 3.47 -7.61
CA ASP A 321 14.80 2.16 -8.26
C ASP A 321 14.37 0.98 -7.38
N ASP A 322 14.65 1.03 -6.08
CA ASP A 322 14.17 0.01 -5.15
C ASP A 322 12.65 0.05 -4.96
N THR A 323 12.06 1.23 -5.12
CA THR A 323 10.62 1.42 -4.95
C THR A 323 9.79 0.73 -6.04
N LYS A 324 10.32 0.52 -7.25
CA LYS A 324 9.62 -0.23 -8.30
C LYS A 324 9.28 -1.65 -7.84
N LYS A 325 10.18 -2.34 -7.14
CA LYS A 325 9.95 -3.68 -6.57
C LYS A 325 8.85 -3.66 -5.51
N ILE A 326 8.85 -2.64 -4.65
CA ILE A 326 7.82 -2.44 -3.62
C ILE A 326 6.45 -2.22 -4.26
N TRP A 327 6.40 -1.40 -5.32
CA TRP A 327 5.19 -1.13 -6.06
C TRP A 327 4.63 -2.39 -6.74
N TYR A 328 5.46 -3.23 -7.38
CA TYR A 328 5.00 -4.52 -7.93
C TYR A 328 4.38 -5.44 -6.87
N LYS A 329 4.98 -5.49 -5.67
CA LYS A 329 4.41 -6.24 -4.54
C LYS A 329 3.06 -5.67 -4.12
N GLN A 330 2.93 -4.35 -4.04
CA GLN A 330 1.66 -3.69 -3.72
C GLN A 330 0.59 -3.96 -4.78
N GLN A 331 0.95 -3.91 -6.07
CA GLN A 331 0.05 -4.23 -7.18
C GLN A 331 -0.53 -5.64 -7.08
N TYR A 332 0.30 -6.63 -6.73
CA TYR A 332 -0.17 -7.98 -6.46
C TYR A 332 -1.15 -8.05 -5.28
N LEU A 333 -0.84 -7.36 -4.18
CA LEU A 333 -1.70 -7.33 -3.00
C LEU A 333 -3.06 -6.68 -3.30
N TYR A 334 -3.07 -5.55 -4.01
CA TYR A 334 -4.30 -4.89 -4.48
C TYR A 334 -5.11 -5.78 -5.41
N THR A 335 -4.46 -6.41 -6.39
CA THR A 335 -5.12 -7.33 -7.32
C THR A 335 -5.80 -8.48 -6.59
N ARG A 336 -5.10 -9.09 -5.64
CA ARG A 336 -5.65 -10.16 -4.80
C ARG A 336 -6.84 -9.68 -3.96
N GLU A 337 -6.76 -8.48 -3.43
CA GLU A 337 -7.85 -7.86 -2.67
C GLU A 337 -9.10 -7.62 -3.52
N TYR A 338 -8.97 -6.95 -4.66
CA TYR A 338 -10.10 -6.67 -5.55
C TYR A 338 -10.69 -7.93 -6.18
N TYR A 339 -9.90 -9.00 -6.34
CA TYR A 339 -10.40 -10.30 -6.76
C TYR A 339 -11.29 -10.94 -5.69
N ALA A 340 -10.93 -10.81 -4.41
CA ALA A 340 -11.69 -11.35 -3.28
C ALA A 340 -12.96 -10.53 -2.95
N ARG A 341 -13.03 -9.27 -3.41
CA ARG A 341 -14.19 -8.39 -3.21
C ARG A 341 -15.38 -8.82 -4.08
N SER A 342 -16.57 -8.46 -3.60
CA SER A 342 -17.83 -8.63 -4.33
C SER A 342 -17.75 -8.02 -5.74
N PRO A 343 -18.36 -8.66 -6.75
CA PRO A 343 -18.38 -8.14 -8.11
C PRO A 343 -19.31 -6.92 -8.30
N PHE A 344 -20.15 -6.58 -7.32
CA PHE A 344 -21.15 -5.53 -7.43
C PHE A 344 -20.66 -4.20 -6.82
N LEU A 345 -21.23 -3.08 -7.28
CA LEU A 345 -20.87 -1.74 -6.79
C LEU A 345 -21.33 -1.53 -5.33
N PRO A 346 -20.65 -0.68 -4.54
CA PRO A 346 -20.95 -0.36 -3.14
C PRO A 346 -22.40 -0.05 -2.70
N PRO A 347 -23.34 0.42 -3.56
CA PRO A 347 -24.77 0.47 -3.18
C PRO A 347 -25.54 -0.84 -3.43
N ILE A 348 -25.09 -1.70 -4.36
CA ILE A 348 -25.78 -2.96 -4.74
C ILE A 348 -25.12 -4.17 -4.07
N SER A 349 -23.83 -4.07 -3.71
CA SER A 349 -23.05 -5.09 -3.02
C SER A 349 -23.56 -5.38 -1.61
N PHE A 350 -24.21 -4.41 -0.96
CA PHE A 350 -24.74 -4.54 0.40
C PHE A 350 -25.51 -5.85 0.65
N PHE A 351 -26.45 -6.19 -0.23
CA PHE A 351 -27.23 -7.43 -0.09
C PHE A 351 -26.38 -8.69 -0.26
N TYR A 352 -25.39 -8.65 -1.16
CA TYR A 352 -24.47 -9.75 -1.40
C TYR A 352 -23.52 -9.96 -0.20
N ASP A 353 -22.94 -8.88 0.31
CA ASP A 353 -21.98 -8.95 1.41
C ASP A 353 -22.66 -9.34 2.72
N ILE A 354 -23.87 -8.82 2.99
CA ILE A 354 -24.68 -9.25 4.13
C ILE A 354 -25.06 -10.72 4.01
N TYR A 355 -25.55 -11.16 2.84
CA TYR A 355 -25.89 -12.57 2.62
C TYR A 355 -24.69 -13.49 2.90
N TYR A 356 -23.51 -13.13 2.41
CA TYR A 356 -22.31 -13.92 2.62
C TYR A 356 -21.81 -13.87 4.07
N LEU A 357 -21.88 -12.71 4.74
CA LEU A 357 -21.57 -12.59 6.17
C LEU A 357 -22.52 -13.42 7.03
N ILE A 358 -23.83 -13.42 6.74
CA ILE A 358 -24.81 -14.27 7.43
C ILE A 358 -24.50 -15.74 7.18
N ARG A 359 -24.24 -16.14 5.94
CA ARG A 359 -23.84 -17.51 5.60
C ARG A 359 -22.56 -17.92 6.35
N MET A 360 -21.57 -17.04 6.42
CA MET A 360 -20.33 -17.27 7.14
C MET A 360 -20.58 -17.40 8.65
N PHE A 361 -21.45 -16.57 9.23
CA PHE A 361 -21.83 -16.63 10.64
C PHE A 361 -22.59 -17.92 10.99
N VAL A 362 -23.54 -18.34 10.13
CA VAL A 362 -24.25 -19.62 10.27
C VAL A 362 -23.30 -20.81 10.11
N PHE A 363 -22.34 -20.72 9.19
CA PHE A 363 -21.33 -21.75 9.01
C PHE A 363 -20.34 -21.78 10.19
N PHE A 364 -19.99 -20.63 10.76
CA PHE A 364 -19.12 -20.53 11.93
C PHE A 364 -19.78 -21.13 13.18
N THR A 365 -21.06 -20.82 13.42
CA THR A 365 -21.84 -21.42 14.51
C THR A 365 -22.09 -22.92 14.31
N ARG A 366 -22.19 -23.39 13.05
CA ARG A 366 -22.24 -24.83 12.72
C ARG A 366 -20.87 -25.53 12.76
N ARG A 367 -19.76 -24.84 12.47
CA ARG A 367 -18.39 -25.39 12.52
C ARG A 367 -17.92 -25.69 13.94
N THR A 368 -18.45 -25.00 14.95
CA THR A 368 -18.30 -25.42 16.35
C THR A 368 -18.82 -26.84 16.63
N CYS A 369 -19.64 -27.43 15.74
CA CYS A 369 -20.14 -28.81 15.84
C CYS A 369 -19.47 -29.81 14.88
N LEU A 370 -18.66 -29.37 13.90
CA LEU A 370 -18.00 -30.26 12.93
C LEU A 370 -16.55 -29.83 12.72
N ASN A 371 -15.65 -30.50 13.44
CA ASN A 371 -14.21 -30.48 13.22
C ASN A 371 -13.90 -31.06 11.83
N GLN A 372 -13.87 -30.23 10.80
CA GLN A 372 -13.25 -30.56 9.54
C GLN A 372 -12.13 -29.57 9.27
N SER A 373 -10.95 -30.14 8.97
CA SER A 373 -9.70 -29.43 8.75
C SER A 373 -9.89 -28.22 7.84
N ALA A 374 -9.23 -27.13 8.23
CA ALA A 374 -9.11 -25.94 7.43
C ALA A 374 -8.45 -26.26 6.09
N ASP A 375 -9.24 -26.64 5.09
CA ASP A 375 -8.86 -26.39 3.72
C ASP A 375 -8.75 -24.88 3.58
N SER A 376 -7.51 -24.46 3.36
CA SER A 376 -7.11 -23.10 3.11
C SER A 376 -7.95 -22.53 1.97
N ASN A 377 -8.92 -21.68 2.30
CA ASN A 377 -9.57 -20.75 1.37
C ASN A 377 -8.61 -19.64 0.89
N ALA A 378 -7.31 -19.93 0.90
CA ALA A 378 -6.38 -19.15 0.14
C ALA A 378 -6.85 -19.26 -1.30
N ILE A 379 -7.23 -18.11 -1.86
CA ILE A 379 -7.39 -17.86 -3.28
C ILE A 379 -6.00 -18.09 -3.90
N THR A 380 -5.56 -19.34 -3.88
CA THR A 380 -4.47 -19.85 -4.66
C THR A 380 -5.12 -20.14 -5.98
N PHE A 381 -4.63 -19.49 -7.02
CA PHE A 381 -5.00 -19.77 -8.39
C PHE A 381 -4.42 -21.14 -8.74
N LYS A 382 -5.00 -22.19 -8.15
CA LYS A 382 -4.55 -23.57 -8.33
C LYS A 382 -5.27 -24.11 -9.55
N ILE A 383 -4.77 -23.70 -10.72
CA ILE A 383 -5.15 -24.34 -11.97
C ILE A 383 -4.46 -25.71 -11.93
N VAL A 384 -5.17 -26.71 -11.40
CA VAL A 384 -4.74 -28.10 -11.55
C VAL A 384 -5.45 -28.62 -12.79
N PRO A 385 -4.74 -28.90 -13.88
CA PRO A 385 -5.31 -29.64 -14.99
C PRO A 385 -5.96 -30.92 -14.46
N ASN A 386 -7.18 -31.22 -14.93
CA ASN A 386 -7.82 -32.51 -14.59
C ASN A 386 -6.98 -33.69 -15.09
N ASP A 387 -6.19 -33.49 -16.15
CA ASP A 387 -5.30 -34.48 -16.71
C ASP A 387 -3.93 -34.45 -16.02
N ARG A 388 -3.58 -35.56 -15.36
CA ARG A 388 -2.26 -35.75 -14.71
C ARG A 388 -1.12 -35.76 -15.71
N SER A 389 -1.37 -36.07 -16.99
CA SER A 389 -0.34 -36.07 -18.03
C SER A 389 0.22 -34.66 -18.26
N ILE A 390 -0.65 -33.65 -18.29
CA ILE A 390 -0.30 -32.23 -18.46
C ILE A 390 0.51 -31.74 -17.26
N VAL A 391 0.10 -32.12 -16.05
CA VAL A 391 0.84 -31.79 -14.82
C VAL A 391 2.26 -32.36 -14.88
N LYS A 392 2.42 -33.60 -15.34
CA LYS A 392 3.75 -34.21 -15.51
C LYS A 392 4.59 -33.45 -16.55
N GLN A 393 3.99 -33.08 -17.69
CA GLN A 393 4.68 -32.28 -18.72
C GLN A 393 5.17 -30.94 -18.18
N TRP A 394 4.40 -30.29 -17.30
CA TRP A 394 4.82 -29.03 -16.67
C TRP A 394 6.02 -29.22 -15.77
N TYR A 395 6.05 -30.29 -14.95
CA TYR A 395 7.22 -30.60 -14.13
C TYR A 395 8.43 -30.99 -14.96
N ASP A 396 8.26 -31.82 -15.99
CA ASP A 396 9.35 -32.21 -16.89
C ASP A 396 9.95 -30.97 -17.59
N PHE A 397 9.11 -30.00 -17.98
CA PHE A 397 9.54 -28.72 -18.56
C PHE A 397 10.25 -27.82 -17.54
N GLU A 398 9.73 -27.72 -16.31
CA GLU A 398 10.33 -26.94 -15.22
C GLU A 398 11.72 -27.47 -14.87
N ASP A 399 11.87 -28.79 -14.75
CA ASP A 399 13.14 -29.45 -14.48
C ASP A 399 14.15 -29.21 -15.61
N SER A 400 13.73 -29.36 -16.86
CA SER A 400 14.59 -29.09 -18.03
C SER A 400 15.05 -27.63 -18.07
N SER A 401 14.14 -26.67 -17.84
CA SER A 401 14.44 -25.24 -17.84
C SER A 401 15.37 -24.85 -16.69
N THR A 402 15.16 -25.45 -15.51
CA THR A 402 16.00 -25.24 -14.34
C THR A 402 17.41 -25.75 -14.56
N TYR A 403 17.53 -26.92 -15.22
CA TYR A 403 18.83 -27.50 -15.57
C TYR A 403 19.59 -26.61 -16.56
N GLU A 404 18.93 -26.15 -17.63
CA GLU A 404 19.54 -25.29 -18.64
C GLU A 404 20.03 -23.97 -18.02
N TYR A 405 19.20 -23.32 -17.21
CA TYR A 405 19.59 -22.11 -16.48
C TYR A 405 20.78 -22.35 -15.53
N ALA A 406 20.77 -23.45 -14.77
CA ALA A 406 21.86 -23.78 -13.87
C ALA A 406 23.17 -24.04 -14.65
N TYR A 407 23.09 -24.71 -15.79
CA TYR A 407 24.23 -24.96 -16.66
C TYR A 407 24.81 -23.66 -17.23
N GLU A 408 23.96 -22.75 -17.71
CA GLU A 408 24.39 -21.43 -18.19
C GLU A 408 25.10 -20.63 -17.09
N LYS A 409 24.55 -20.61 -15.88
CA LYS A 409 25.18 -19.93 -14.74
C LYS A 409 26.53 -20.53 -14.37
N VAL A 410 26.65 -21.86 -14.37
CA VAL A 410 27.93 -22.54 -14.15
C VAL A 410 28.94 -22.19 -15.23
N LYS A 411 28.51 -22.09 -16.50
CA LYS A 411 29.38 -21.68 -17.61
C LYS A 411 29.85 -20.23 -17.45
N GLU A 412 28.94 -19.31 -17.12
CA GLU A 412 29.24 -17.90 -16.85
C GLU A 412 30.23 -17.74 -15.69
N TRP A 413 30.06 -18.52 -14.62
CA TRP A 413 30.96 -18.52 -13.47
C TRP A 413 32.34 -19.07 -13.82
N LYS A 414 32.44 -20.11 -14.64
CA LYS A 414 33.75 -20.59 -15.14
C LYS A 414 34.48 -19.52 -15.93
N ILE A 415 33.80 -18.85 -16.87
CA ILE A 415 34.39 -17.78 -17.68
C ILE A 415 34.86 -16.63 -16.78
N THR A 416 34.04 -16.23 -15.81
CA THR A 416 34.41 -15.19 -14.84
C THR A 416 35.64 -15.61 -14.03
N LEU A 417 35.69 -16.87 -13.57
CA LEU A 417 36.80 -17.40 -12.80
C LEU A 417 38.10 -17.49 -13.62
N GLU A 418 38.01 -17.88 -14.89
CA GLU A 418 39.14 -17.87 -15.82
C GLU A 418 39.65 -16.44 -16.07
N LYS A 419 38.74 -15.49 -16.25
CA LYS A 419 39.07 -14.07 -16.41
C LYS A 419 39.80 -13.53 -15.17
N SER A 420 39.26 -13.76 -13.97
CA SER A 420 39.89 -13.33 -12.71
C SER A 420 41.26 -13.99 -12.48
N LYS A 421 41.45 -15.26 -12.85
CA LYS A 421 42.78 -15.91 -12.83
C LYS A 421 43.75 -15.22 -13.78
N SER A 422 43.31 -14.90 -15.01
CA SER A 422 44.16 -14.23 -16.01
C SER A 422 44.56 -12.81 -15.60
N GLU A 423 43.68 -12.09 -14.91
CA GLU A 423 43.96 -10.76 -14.34
C GLU A 423 44.98 -10.85 -13.21
N LEU A 424 44.89 -11.88 -12.36
CA LEU A 424 45.84 -12.12 -11.26
C LEU A 424 47.23 -12.52 -11.79
N ASP A 425 47.30 -13.36 -12.81
CA ASP A 425 48.56 -13.73 -13.48
C ASP A 425 49.22 -12.53 -14.17
N SER A 426 48.42 -11.66 -14.79
CA SER A 426 48.90 -10.42 -15.40
C SER A 426 49.39 -9.43 -14.34
N GLY A 427 48.65 -9.27 -13.24
CA GLY A 427 49.06 -8.46 -12.09
C GLY A 427 50.37 -8.96 -11.45
N ASN A 428 50.54 -10.28 -11.30
CA ASN A 428 51.77 -10.87 -10.78
C ASN A 428 52.97 -10.68 -11.72
N LYS A 429 52.76 -10.78 -13.05
CA LYS A 429 53.80 -10.45 -14.03
C LYS A 429 54.23 -8.98 -13.95
N VAL A 430 53.28 -8.05 -13.81
CA VAL A 430 53.57 -6.62 -13.61
C VAL A 430 54.32 -6.37 -12.30
N LYS A 431 53.91 -7.02 -11.20
CA LYS A 431 54.62 -6.96 -9.90
C LYS A 431 56.06 -7.48 -10.00
N ASN A 432 56.29 -8.57 -10.73
CA ASN A 432 57.64 -9.12 -10.93
C ASN A 432 58.52 -8.15 -11.75
N ILE A 433 57.99 -7.58 -12.84
CA ILE A 433 58.70 -6.57 -13.64
C ILE A 433 59.01 -5.31 -12.82
N GLN A 434 58.13 -4.90 -11.90
CA GLN A 434 58.38 -3.76 -10.99
C GLN A 434 59.35 -4.05 -9.85
N ASN A 435 59.49 -5.32 -9.44
CA ASN A 435 60.49 -5.76 -8.46
C ASN A 435 61.88 -5.89 -9.08
N ASP A 436 61.97 -6.36 -10.33
CA ASP A 436 63.23 -6.46 -11.08
C ASP A 436 63.82 -5.07 -11.39
N ASN A 437 62.99 -4.04 -11.50
CA ASN A 437 63.40 -2.66 -11.79
C ASN A 437 63.64 -1.77 -10.55
N ASN A 438 63.51 -2.27 -9.32
CA ASN A 438 63.72 -1.47 -8.11
C ASN A 438 64.39 -2.31 -7.01
N SER A 439 65.70 -2.47 -7.13
CA SER A 439 66.58 -3.02 -6.11
C SER A 439 67.08 -2.00 -5.09
N ASP A 440 66.43 -0.84 -4.92
CA ASP A 440 66.81 0.14 -3.88
C ASP A 440 65.59 0.89 -3.32
N ASN A 441 65.17 0.54 -2.10
CA ASN A 441 64.72 1.43 -1.00
C ASN A 441 63.69 0.78 -0.05
N LYS A 442 63.93 1.02 1.24
CA LYS A 442 63.29 0.41 2.43
C LYS A 442 61.85 0.87 2.72
N GLU A 443 61.26 1.78 1.94
CA GLU A 443 59.88 2.28 2.13
C GLU A 443 58.78 1.38 1.53
N LYS A 444 59.14 0.32 0.80
CA LYS A 444 58.14 -0.57 0.14
C LYS A 444 57.45 -1.58 1.06
N LYS A 445 57.80 -1.70 2.35
CA LYS A 445 57.23 -2.76 3.21
C LYS A 445 55.75 -2.56 3.56
N GLU A 446 55.28 -1.33 3.79
CA GLU A 446 53.86 -1.10 4.13
C GLU A 446 52.92 -1.17 2.92
N LYS A 447 53.34 -0.68 1.73
CA LYS A 447 52.61 -0.87 0.46
C LYS A 447 52.61 -2.33 -0.04
N LYS A 448 53.63 -3.11 0.34
CA LYS A 448 53.69 -4.55 0.02
C LYS A 448 52.70 -5.33 0.88
N ILE A 449 52.60 -5.01 2.17
CA ILE A 449 51.62 -5.64 3.09
C ILE A 449 50.17 -5.28 2.70
N SER A 450 49.87 -4.06 2.26
CA SER A 450 48.51 -3.71 1.79
C SER A 450 48.14 -4.40 0.48
N ASN A 451 49.06 -4.49 -0.49
CA ASN A 451 48.83 -5.11 -1.80
C ASN A 451 48.87 -6.66 -1.77
N ASP A 452 49.50 -7.25 -0.74
CA ASP A 452 49.45 -8.69 -0.48
C ASP A 452 48.09 -9.06 0.14
N ASN A 453 47.56 -8.23 1.06
CA ASN A 453 46.20 -8.40 1.60
C ASN A 453 45.11 -8.38 0.49
N ASP A 454 45.19 -7.43 -0.46
CA ASP A 454 44.24 -7.38 -1.60
C ASP A 454 44.35 -8.61 -2.51
N SER A 455 45.56 -9.15 -2.68
CA SER A 455 45.80 -10.34 -3.50
C SER A 455 45.33 -11.62 -2.82
N ASP A 456 45.45 -11.68 -1.49
CA ASP A 456 44.96 -12.78 -0.65
C ASP A 456 43.41 -12.77 -0.57
N ASP A 457 42.78 -11.59 -0.54
CA ASP A 457 41.32 -11.44 -0.59
C ASP A 457 40.73 -11.92 -1.93
N ILE A 458 41.41 -11.63 -3.05
CA ILE A 458 41.02 -12.15 -4.37
C ILE A 458 41.24 -13.67 -4.43
N LEU A 459 42.33 -14.19 -3.87
CA LEU A 459 42.60 -15.64 -3.81
C LEU A 459 41.55 -16.38 -2.96
N ASN A 460 41.12 -15.79 -1.85
CA ASN A 460 40.05 -16.33 -1.00
C ASN A 460 38.70 -16.32 -1.73
N SER A 461 38.39 -15.23 -2.43
CA SER A 461 37.18 -15.12 -3.27
C SER A 461 37.19 -16.15 -4.40
N LEU A 462 38.34 -16.41 -5.03
CA LEU A 462 38.50 -17.44 -6.06
C LEU A 462 38.33 -18.86 -5.51
N LYS A 463 38.87 -19.15 -4.32
CA LYS A 463 38.65 -20.45 -3.65
C LYS A 463 37.17 -20.67 -3.34
N GLN A 464 36.50 -19.64 -2.84
CA GLN A 464 35.07 -19.72 -2.52
C GLN A 464 34.21 -19.95 -3.77
N LEU A 465 34.50 -19.23 -4.87
CA LEU A 465 33.84 -19.46 -6.16
C LEU A 465 34.09 -20.86 -6.72
N GLN A 466 35.32 -21.37 -6.59
CA GLN A 466 35.68 -22.73 -7.02
C GLN A 466 34.93 -23.80 -6.22
N ASP A 467 34.79 -23.61 -4.91
CA ASP A 467 34.05 -24.52 -4.02
C ASP A 467 32.54 -24.50 -4.32
N ASP A 468 31.97 -23.32 -4.58
CA ASP A 468 30.57 -23.19 -4.95
C ASP A 468 30.28 -23.79 -6.34
N LEU A 469 31.22 -23.67 -7.28
CA LEU A 469 31.15 -24.34 -8.59
C LEU A 469 31.16 -25.87 -8.44
N ASN A 470 32.01 -26.41 -7.56
CA ASN A 470 32.09 -27.85 -7.31
C ASN A 470 30.83 -28.38 -6.62
N LYS A 471 30.28 -27.64 -5.64
CA LYS A 471 28.99 -27.99 -5.00
C LYS A 471 27.84 -27.98 -6.01
N LEU A 472 27.82 -27.03 -6.95
CA LEU A 472 26.81 -26.98 -8.00
C LEU A 472 26.95 -28.15 -8.98
N LYS A 473 28.18 -28.46 -9.43
CA LYS A 473 28.42 -29.65 -10.28
C LYS A 473 27.90 -30.93 -9.64
N LEU A 474 28.21 -31.16 -8.36
CA LEU A 474 27.73 -32.33 -7.63
C LEU A 474 26.21 -32.37 -7.52
N LYS A 475 25.55 -31.22 -7.34
CA LYS A 475 24.08 -31.13 -7.32
C LYS A 475 23.45 -31.39 -8.68
N ILE A 476 24.09 -30.94 -9.76
CA ILE A 476 23.64 -31.17 -11.14
C ILE A 476 23.79 -32.65 -11.50
N GLU A 477 24.91 -33.28 -11.15
CA GLU A 477 25.17 -34.71 -11.37
C GLU A 477 24.26 -35.64 -10.53
N ALA A 478 23.76 -35.14 -9.40
CA ALA A 478 22.82 -35.88 -8.54
C ALA A 478 21.36 -35.85 -9.04
N ILE A 479 21.03 -35.08 -10.08
CA ILE A 479 19.69 -35.10 -10.70
C ILE A 479 19.62 -36.34 -11.61
N PRO A 480 18.68 -37.27 -11.39
CA PRO A 480 18.60 -38.49 -12.19
C PRO A 480 18.30 -38.14 -13.66
N ASN A 481 19.24 -38.47 -14.54
CA ASN A 481 19.10 -38.40 -16.00
C ASN A 481 17.91 -39.26 -16.46
N ASN A 482 16.73 -38.67 -16.60
CA ASN A 482 15.58 -39.33 -17.23
C ASN A 482 15.53 -39.11 -18.76
N THR A 483 16.66 -38.73 -19.36
CA THR A 483 16.84 -38.48 -20.80
C THR A 483 16.82 -39.73 -21.68
N ASN A 484 16.60 -40.93 -21.13
CA ASN A 484 16.56 -42.18 -21.90
C ASN A 484 15.14 -42.67 -22.29
N MET A 485 14.05 -41.95 -21.99
CA MET A 485 12.69 -42.37 -22.40
C MET A 485 12.19 -41.80 -23.74
N THR A 486 12.83 -40.79 -24.33
CA THR A 486 12.38 -40.17 -25.59
C THR A 486 13.01 -40.77 -26.86
N SER A 487 14.00 -41.66 -26.74
CA SER A 487 14.64 -42.31 -27.89
C SER A 487 14.04 -43.66 -28.30
N LYS A 488 13.18 -44.30 -27.48
CA LYS A 488 12.65 -45.66 -27.78
C LYS A 488 11.22 -45.71 -28.30
N ASN A 489 10.42 -44.65 -28.20
CA ASN A 489 9.03 -44.65 -28.70
C ASN A 489 8.86 -44.13 -30.14
N GLY A 490 9.96 -43.84 -30.84
CA GLY A 490 9.96 -43.35 -32.23
C GLY A 490 10.19 -44.39 -33.32
N GLN A 491 10.51 -45.65 -32.98
CA GLN A 491 10.88 -46.68 -33.96
C GLN A 491 9.92 -47.89 -34.06
N GLU A 492 8.86 -47.95 -33.26
CA GLU A 492 7.95 -49.12 -33.22
C GLU A 492 6.56 -48.87 -33.81
N LYS A 493 6.42 -47.87 -34.70
CA LYS A 493 5.14 -47.53 -35.37
C LYS A 493 5.18 -47.49 -36.90
N GLN A 494 6.14 -48.20 -37.52
CA GLN A 494 6.22 -48.34 -38.99
C GLN A 494 6.41 -49.78 -39.51
N ARG A 495 6.22 -50.82 -38.68
CA ARG A 495 6.03 -52.20 -39.15
C ARG A 495 5.00 -52.93 -38.31
N ASN A 496 3.74 -52.80 -38.73
CA ASN A 496 2.75 -53.88 -38.86
C ASN A 496 1.39 -53.27 -39.22
#